data_AF-A0A957CKF6-F1
#
_entry.id   AF-A0A957CKF6-F1
#
_cell.length_a   1.000
_cell.length_b   1.000
_cell.length_c   1.000
_cell.angle_alpha   90.00
_cell.angle_beta   90.00
_cell.angle_gamma   90.00
#
_symmetry.space_group_name_H-M   'P 1'
#
loop_
_entity.id
_entity.type
_entity.pdbx_description
1 polymer ?
#
loop_
_entity_poly.entity_id
_entity_poly.type
_entity_poly.pdbx_seq_one_letter_code
_entity_poly.pdbx_strand_id
1 'polypeptide(L)'
;LLQRTAVLLLLLAVSGSVVIGSGVFDPKPVGPLQMSAHPGTMTVLPGEIEMKWLEIALPAADFSVRETAVFRTGEPDSLFGLILGSDDIDLLIAVSPLGYVTINNQQP
;
A
#
# COMPACT_ATOMS: atom_id res chain seq x y z
N LEU A 1 4.04 -39.70 -17.25
CA LEU A 1 4.52 -39.12 -15.97
C LEU A 1 4.71 -37.60 -16.07
N LEU A 2 5.54 -37.11 -17.01
CA LEU A 2 5.84 -35.68 -17.19
C LEU A 2 4.60 -34.76 -17.26
N GLN A 3 3.56 -35.13 -18.02
CA GLN A 3 2.35 -34.31 -18.11
C GLN A 3 1.64 -34.12 -16.76
N ARG A 4 1.57 -35.18 -15.93
CA ARG A 4 0.94 -35.10 -14.60
C ARG A 4 1.76 -34.21 -13.66
N THR A 5 3.09 -34.34 -13.71
CA THR A 5 4.01 -33.49 -12.94
C THR A 5 3.91 -32.03 -13.37
N ALA A 6 3.84 -31.76 -14.68
CA ALA A 6 3.70 -30.41 -15.22
C ALA A 6 2.38 -29.75 -14.79
N VAL A 7 1.26 -30.49 -14.85
CA VAL A 7 -0.03 -30.00 -14.36
C VAL A 7 0.01 -29.69 -12.87
N LEU A 8 0.64 -30.55 -12.06
CA LEU A 8 0.76 -30.33 -10.62
C LEU A 8 1.59 -29.08 -10.29
N LEU A 9 2.73 -28.90 -10.98
CA LEU A 9 3.57 -27.70 -10.84
C LEU A 9 2.83 -26.43 -11.25
N LEU A 10 2.06 -26.48 -12.33
CA LEU A 10 1.24 -25.35 -12.77
C LEU A 10 0.19 -24.99 -11.72
N LEU A 11 -0.51 -25.98 -11.16
CA LEU A 11 -1.49 -25.75 -10.11
C LEU A 11 -0.86 -25.15 -8.84
N LEU A 12 0.32 -25.63 -8.45
CA LEU A 12 1.08 -25.07 -7.32
C LEU A 12 1.52 -23.62 -7.60
N ALA A 13 2.00 -23.33 -8.81
CA ALA A 13 2.39 -21.97 -9.19
C ALA A 13 1.19 -21.02 -9.17
N VAL A 14 0.08 -21.40 -9.81
CA VAL A 14 -1.14 -20.57 -9.85
C VAL A 14 -1.71 -20.35 -8.45
N SER A 15 -1.84 -21.42 -7.65
CA SER A 15 -2.35 -21.30 -6.28
C SER A 15 -1.43 -20.45 -5.42
N GLY A 16 -0.11 -20.62 -5.53
CA GLY A 16 0.87 -19.78 -4.85
C GLY A 16 0.73 -18.31 -5.22
N SER A 17 0.65 -17.99 -6.52
CA SER A 17 0.45 -16.61 -7.00
C SER A 17 -0.86 -16.00 -6.48
N VAL A 18 -1.95 -16.77 -6.43
CA VAL A 18 -3.24 -16.30 -5.89
C VAL A 18 -3.15 -16.01 -4.40
N VAL A 19 -2.54 -16.91 -3.61
CA VAL A 19 -2.43 -16.71 -2.16
C VAL A 19 -1.54 -15.50 -1.85
N ILE A 20 -0.40 -15.37 -2.54
CA ILE A 20 0.49 -14.21 -2.38
C ILE A 20 -0.22 -12.92 -2.79
N GLY A 21 -0.83 -12.89 -3.98
CA GLY A 21 -1.52 -11.71 -4.51
C GLY A 21 -2.78 -11.31 -3.72
N SER A 22 -3.36 -12.24 -2.96
CA SER A 22 -4.49 -11.93 -2.07
C SER A 22 -4.10 -11.21 -0.78
N GLY A 23 -2.80 -11.05 -0.49
CA GLY A 23 -2.32 -10.39 0.72
C GLY A 23 -2.62 -11.17 2.00
N VAL A 24 -2.89 -12.48 1.92
CA VAL A 24 -3.13 -13.34 3.11
C VAL A 24 -1.96 -13.31 4.10
N PHE A 25 -0.75 -13.06 3.60
CA PHE A 25 0.48 -12.94 4.38
C PHE A 25 0.85 -11.49 4.72
N ASP A 26 0.07 -10.50 4.29
CA ASP A 26 0.34 -9.10 4.63
C ASP A 26 0.19 -8.90 6.14
N PRO A 27 1.03 -8.04 6.76
CA PRO A 27 0.85 -7.63 8.14
C PRO A 27 -0.57 -7.08 8.35
N LYS A 28 -1.30 -7.69 9.29
CA LYS A 28 -2.64 -7.22 9.64
C LYS A 28 -2.54 -6.13 10.70
N PRO A 29 -3.25 -5.01 10.54
CA PRO A 29 -3.43 -4.03 11.60
C PRO A 29 -3.89 -4.70 12.90
N VAL A 30 -3.39 -4.23 14.04
CA VAL A 30 -3.78 -4.76 15.34
C VAL A 30 -5.12 -4.14 15.75
N GLY A 31 -6.07 -4.97 16.14
CA GLY A 31 -7.39 -4.53 16.62
C GLY A 31 -8.47 -4.46 15.53
N PRO A 32 -9.70 -4.06 15.91
CA PRO A 32 -10.80 -3.94 14.97
C PRO A 32 -10.58 -2.77 13.99
N LEU A 33 -11.14 -2.90 12.79
CA LEU A 33 -11.16 -1.81 11.82
C LEU A 33 -11.95 -0.63 12.41
N GLN A 34 -11.27 0.49 12.65
CA GLN A 34 -11.90 1.72 13.12
C GLN A 34 -12.55 2.48 11.95
N MET A 35 -11.84 2.54 10.82
CA MET A 35 -12.23 3.36 9.69
C MET A 35 -11.59 2.85 8.39
N SER A 36 -12.28 3.05 7.27
CA SER A 36 -11.78 2.82 5.93
C SER A 36 -12.08 4.03 5.06
N ALA A 37 -11.08 4.54 4.35
CA ALA A 37 -11.22 5.62 3.39
C ALA A 37 -10.85 5.14 1.98
N HIS A 38 -11.43 5.77 0.96
CA HIS A 38 -11.10 5.52 -0.45
C HIS A 38 -10.74 6.85 -1.12
N PRO A 39 -9.43 7.19 -1.21
CA PRO A 39 -8.99 8.42 -1.87
C PRO A 39 -9.31 8.43 -3.37
N GLY A 40 -9.61 7.26 -3.96
CA GLY A 40 -9.95 7.10 -5.37
C GLY A 40 -8.72 6.89 -6.24
N THR A 41 -8.89 7.07 -7.55
CA THR A 41 -7.78 7.01 -8.51
C THR A 41 -7.08 8.37 -8.56
N MET A 42 -5.75 8.33 -8.59
CA MET A 42 -4.91 9.50 -8.80
C MET A 42 -4.09 9.31 -10.09
N THR A 43 -3.98 10.37 -10.87
CA THR A 43 -3.10 10.43 -12.05
C THR A 43 -1.88 11.24 -11.65
N VAL A 44 -0.69 10.69 -11.84
CA VAL A 44 0.58 11.36 -11.57
C VAL A 44 1.31 11.51 -12.89
N LEU A 45 1.71 12.73 -13.26
CA LEU A 45 2.49 12.96 -14.47
C LEU A 45 3.98 12.67 -14.23
N PRO A 46 4.77 12.41 -15.28
CA PRO A 46 6.19 12.13 -15.13
C PRO A 46 6.94 13.25 -14.41
N GLY A 47 7.63 12.90 -13.32
CA GLY A 47 8.42 13.83 -12.52
C GLY A 47 7.62 14.66 -11.51
N GLU A 48 6.31 14.42 -11.38
CA GLU A 48 5.46 15.11 -10.42
C GLU A 48 5.22 14.28 -9.16
N ILE A 49 4.92 14.98 -8.06
CA ILE A 49 4.45 14.40 -6.80
C ILE A 49 3.05 14.94 -6.59
N GLU A 50 2.08 14.05 -6.51
CA GLU A 50 0.68 14.38 -6.28
C GLU A 50 0.27 13.93 -4.89
N MET A 51 -0.45 14.80 -4.18
CA MET A 51 -0.89 14.55 -2.81
C MET A 51 -2.38 14.87 -2.68
N LYS A 52 -3.10 13.98 -2.00
CA LYS A 52 -4.52 14.17 -1.71
C LYS A 52 -4.77 14.00 -0.23
N TRP A 53 -4.91 15.12 0.46
CA TRP A 53 -5.35 15.14 1.85
C TRP A 53 -6.80 14.68 1.98
N LEU A 54 -7.05 13.87 3.00
CA LEU A 54 -8.39 13.47 3.39
C LEU A 54 -8.77 14.29 4.63
N GLU A 55 -9.87 15.04 4.55
CA GLU A 55 -10.40 15.80 5.70
C GLU A 55 -11.08 14.85 6.71
N ILE A 56 -10.28 14.04 7.37
CA ILE A 56 -10.71 13.00 8.29
C ILE A 56 -9.90 13.11 9.57
N ALA A 57 -10.59 13.28 10.69
CA ALA A 57 -9.95 13.30 12.00
C ALA A 57 -9.36 11.92 12.33
N LEU A 58 -8.09 11.90 12.72
CA LEU A 58 -7.42 10.68 13.19
C LEU A 58 -7.97 10.26 14.56
N PRO A 59 -8.01 8.96 14.88
CA PRO A 59 -8.39 8.48 16.20
C PRO A 59 -7.48 9.06 17.30
N ALA A 60 -8.07 9.40 18.46
CA ALA A 60 -7.33 9.96 19.59
C ALA A 60 -6.52 8.91 20.39
N ALA A 61 -6.89 7.63 20.29
CA ALA A 61 -6.16 6.52 20.90
C ALA A 61 -5.17 5.92 19.90
N ASP A 62 -4.19 5.15 20.37
CA ASP A 62 -3.21 4.46 19.51
C ASP A 62 -3.88 3.69 18.37
N PHE A 63 -3.40 3.94 17.15
CA PHE A 63 -3.93 3.33 15.94
C PHE A 63 -2.79 2.92 15.00
N SER A 64 -3.11 1.97 14.12
CA SER A 64 -2.26 1.59 12.98
C SER A 64 -2.99 1.94 11.69
N VAL A 65 -2.24 2.45 10.70
CA VAL A 65 -2.80 2.75 9.38
C VAL A 65 -2.22 1.78 8.35
N ARG A 66 -3.05 1.36 7.40
CA ARG A 66 -2.64 0.57 6.24
C ARG A 66 -3.10 1.30 4.98
N GLU A 67 -2.13 1.67 4.16
CA GLU A 67 -2.39 2.11 2.79
C GLU A 67 -2.57 0.87 1.90
N THR A 68 -3.47 0.94 0.93
CA THR A 68 -3.58 -0.06 -0.13
C THR A 68 -3.69 0.68 -1.46
N ALA A 69 -2.55 0.79 -2.15
CA ALA A 69 -2.46 1.36 -3.48
C ALA A 69 -2.18 0.25 -4.49
N VAL A 70 -2.77 0.38 -5.69
CA VAL A 70 -2.55 -0.54 -6.80
C VAL A 70 -2.19 0.28 -8.02
N PHE A 71 -1.00 0.03 -8.56
CA PHE A 71 -0.62 0.56 -9.87
C PHE A 71 -1.59 0.03 -10.93
N ARG A 72 -2.22 0.94 -11.69
CA ARG A 72 -3.09 0.56 -12.81
C ARG A 72 -2.36 0.59 -14.15
N THR A 73 -1.77 1.73 -14.51
CA THR A 73 -1.17 1.99 -15.83
C THR A 73 -0.16 3.15 -15.71
N GLY A 74 0.80 3.24 -16.63
CA GLY A 74 1.76 4.35 -16.68
C GLY A 74 3.19 3.89 -16.36
N GLU A 75 3.93 4.73 -15.64
CA GLU A 75 5.33 4.47 -15.25
C GLU A 75 5.40 3.50 -14.06
N PRO A 76 5.92 2.27 -14.22
CA PRO A 76 6.01 1.28 -13.14
C PRO A 76 6.88 1.71 -11.95
N ASP A 77 7.80 2.66 -12.16
CA ASP A 77 8.65 3.19 -11.08
C ASP A 77 7.99 4.29 -10.23
N SER A 78 6.68 4.53 -10.43
CA SER A 78 5.92 5.45 -9.59
C SER A 78 5.86 4.97 -8.14
N LEU A 79 6.14 5.87 -7.20
CA LEU A 79 6.07 5.61 -5.77
C LEU A 79 4.67 5.96 -5.23
N PHE A 80 4.20 5.17 -4.27
CA PHE A 80 2.99 5.47 -3.49
C PHE A 80 3.39 5.72 -2.03
N GLY A 81 2.51 6.32 -1.24
CA GLY A 81 2.86 6.67 0.12
C GLY A 81 1.71 7.31 0.89
N LEU A 82 1.84 7.25 2.21
CA LEU A 82 0.88 7.75 3.17
C LEU A 82 1.52 8.87 3.99
N ILE A 83 0.80 9.98 4.09
CA ILE A 83 1.16 11.08 4.99
C ILE A 83 0.13 11.11 6.11
N LEU A 84 0.59 11.15 7.36
CA LEU A 84 -0.25 11.31 8.54
C LEU A 84 0.17 12.59 9.25
N GLY A 85 -0.78 13.49 9.46
CA GLY A 85 -0.47 14.78 10.07
C GLY A 85 -1.45 15.86 9.68
N SER A 86 -0.97 17.08 9.81
CA SER A 86 -1.59 18.33 9.41
C SER A 86 -0.53 19.19 8.75
N ASP A 87 -0.90 20.22 8.00
CA ASP A 87 0.01 21.09 7.24
C ASP A 87 1.25 21.61 8.01
N ASP A 88 1.22 21.64 9.36
CA ASP A 88 2.32 22.10 10.22
C ASP A 88 3.17 20.98 10.87
N ILE A 89 2.70 19.74 10.90
CA ILE A 89 3.40 18.58 11.52
C ILE A 89 3.10 17.35 10.68
N ASP A 90 4.13 16.90 9.94
CA ASP A 90 4.00 15.79 9.02
C ASP A 90 4.90 14.61 9.43
N LEU A 91 4.25 13.49 9.75
CA LEU A 91 4.88 12.19 9.67
C LEU A 91 4.65 11.67 8.25
N LEU A 92 5.67 11.80 7.40
CA LEU A 92 5.66 11.28 6.04
C LEU A 92 6.19 9.83 6.06
N ILE A 93 5.35 8.89 5.65
CA ILE A 93 5.74 7.49 5.44
C ILE A 93 5.48 7.13 3.97
N ALA A 94 6.53 7.19 3.16
CA ALA A 94 6.45 6.75 1.77
C ALA A 94 6.83 5.27 1.65
N VAL A 95 6.07 4.48 0.90
CA VAL A 95 6.35 3.06 0.67
C VAL A 95 6.39 2.78 -0.82
N SER A 96 7.58 2.48 -1.33
CA SER A 96 7.74 2.12 -2.75
C SER A 96 7.04 0.79 -3.09
N PRO A 97 6.70 0.55 -4.37
CA PRO A 97 6.22 -0.74 -4.84
C PRO A 97 7.19 -1.91 -4.56
N LEU A 98 8.48 -1.61 -4.36
CA LEU A 98 9.51 -2.58 -4.00
C LEU A 98 9.62 -2.84 -2.49
N GLY A 99 8.75 -2.22 -1.68
CA GLY A 99 8.72 -2.38 -0.23
C GLY A 99 9.74 -1.54 0.54
N TYR A 100 10.47 -0.64 -0.12
CA TYR A 100 11.29 0.36 0.59
C TYR A 100 10.39 1.36 1.30
N VAL A 101 10.66 1.55 2.59
CA VAL A 101 9.96 2.51 3.44
C VAL A 101 10.89 3.68 3.75
N THR A 102 10.44 4.89 3.49
CA THR A 102 11.09 6.12 3.95
C THR A 102 10.19 6.75 5.01
N ILE A 103 10.74 6.96 6.20
CA ILE A 103 10.09 7.71 7.27
C ILE A 103 10.81 9.05 7.38
N ASN A 104 10.11 10.14 7.09
CA ASN A 104 10.58 11.49 7.35
C ASN A 104 9.69 12.11 8.42
N ASN A 105 10.31 12.51 9.53
CA ASN A 105 9.63 13.26 10.58
C ASN A 105 10.19 14.68 10.53
N GLN A 106 9.45 15.58 9.90
CA GLN A 106 9.78 17.01 9.93
C GLN A 106 9.22 17.55 11.26
N GLN A 107 10.04 17.55 12.31
CA GLN A 107 9.77 18.43 13.45
C GLN A 107 10.24 19.85 13.09
N PRO A 108 9.46 20.89 13.42
CA PRO A 108 9.89 22.27 13.24
C PRO A 108 11.17 22.59 14.04
#